data_AF-A0A9W9YZ06-F1
#
_entry.id   AF-A0A9W9YZ06-F1
#
_cell.length_a   1.000
_cell.length_b   1.000
_cell.length_c   1.000
_cell.angle_alpha   90.00
_cell.angle_beta   90.00
_cell.angle_gamma   90.00
#
_symmetry.space_group_name_H-M   'P 1'
#
loop_
_entity.id
_entity.type
_entity.pdbx_description
1 polymer ?
#
loop_
_entity_poly.entity_id
_entity_poly.type
_entity_poly.pdbx_seq_one_letter_code
_entity_poly.pdbx_strand_id
1 'polypeptide(L)' 'MKTSIDSLKLAVSWKGSQVPGAKFTVKDTADPYPESECISVPIYYNADRDKTVTCFNMPCGGNQSRWTQCGAALFLKSQ' A
#
# COMPACT_ATOMS: atom_id res chain seq x y z
N MET A 1 9.77 32.35 -23.13
CA MET A 1 9.40 31.44 -22.03
C MET A 1 9.78 30.02 -22.44
N LYS A 2 10.76 29.40 -21.79
CA LYS A 2 11.01 27.96 -21.88
C LYS A 2 10.61 27.38 -20.54
N THR A 3 9.42 26.80 -20.45
CA THR A 3 8.99 26.05 -19.27
C THR A 3 9.73 24.71 -19.30
N SER A 4 10.71 24.54 -18.42
CA SER A 4 11.47 23.28 -18.29
C SER A 4 10.50 22.17 -17.90
N ILE A 5 10.55 21.05 -18.62
CA ILE A 5 9.70 19.88 -18.40
C ILE A 5 10.01 19.21 -17.04
N ASP A 6 11.19 19.51 -16.49
CA ASP A 6 11.73 18.97 -15.24
C ASP A 6 10.96 19.41 -13.98
N SER A 7 10.05 20.38 -14.11
CA SER A 7 9.21 20.86 -13.01
C SER A 7 7.85 20.17 -12.92
N LEU A 8 7.54 19.22 -13.82
CA LEU A 8 6.24 18.55 -13.87
C LEU A 8 6.23 17.34 -12.92
N LYS A 9 5.55 17.48 -11.77
CA LYS A 9 5.17 16.32 -10.96
C LYS A 9 4.07 15.55 -11.69
N LEU A 10 4.39 14.35 -12.18
CA LEU A 10 3.42 13.46 -12.82
C LEU A 10 2.43 12.96 -11.76
N ALA A 11 1.32 13.69 -11.58
CA ALA A 11 0.21 13.26 -10.74
C ALA A 11 -0.83 12.59 -11.64
N VAL A 12 -1.03 11.28 -11.48
CA VAL A 12 -2.07 10.56 -12.22
C VAL A 12 -3.41 10.83 -11.53
N SER A 13 -4.23 11.70 -12.13
CA SER A 13 -5.59 11.92 -11.66
C SER A 13 -6.49 10.80 -12.18
N TRP A 14 -6.86 9.85 -11.32
CA TRP A 14 -7.78 8.78 -11.67
C TRP A 14 -9.21 9.33 -11.76
N LYS A 15 -9.72 9.52 -12.98
CA LYS A 15 -11.08 10.01 -13.27
C LYS A 15 -12.21 9.14 -12.67
N GLY A 16 -11.90 7.89 -12.27
CA GLY A 16 -12.84 6.95 -11.64
C GLY A 16 -12.82 6.89 -10.11
N SER A 17 -11.96 7.68 -9.44
CA SER A 17 -11.93 7.70 -7.97
C SER A 17 -13.12 8.48 -7.42
N GLN A 18 -14.00 7.82 -6.65
CA GLN A 18 -15.09 8.48 -5.92
C GLN A 18 -14.62 9.24 -4.66
N VAL A 19 -13.33 9.19 -4.33
CA VAL A 19 -12.76 9.90 -3.17
C VAL A 19 -12.22 11.27 -3.59
N PRO A 20 -12.85 12.38 -3.17
CA PRO A 20 -12.38 13.72 -3.49
C PRO A 20 -10.98 13.94 -2.93
N GLY A 21 -10.01 14.31 -3.78
CA GLY A 21 -8.65 14.63 -3.36
C GLY A 21 -7.70 13.44 -3.19
N ALA A 22 -8.12 12.22 -3.53
CA ALA A 22 -7.20 11.08 -3.59
C ALA A 22 -6.11 11.34 -4.65
N LYS A 23 -4.88 11.58 -4.20
CA LYS A 23 -3.70 11.79 -5.04
C LYS A 23 -2.82 10.55 -4.92
N PHE A 24 -2.74 9.76 -5.98
CA PHE A 24 -1.71 8.74 -6.12
C PHE A 24 -0.49 9.40 -6.75
N THR A 25 0.54 9.62 -5.94
CA THR A 25 1.83 10.08 -6.45
C THR A 25 2.51 8.91 -7.14
N VAL A 26 3.07 9.13 -8.34
CA VAL A 26 3.97 8.15 -8.95
C VAL A 26 5.13 7.92 -7.98
N LYS A 27 5.42 6.66 -7.66
CA LYS A 27 6.60 6.31 -6.88
C LYS A 27 7.84 6.71 -7.69
N ASP A 28 8.47 7.80 -7.29
CA ASP A 28 9.74 8.28 -7.84
C ASP A 28 10.92 7.94 -6.92
N THR A 29 10.63 7.24 -5.82
CA THR A 29 11.62 6.83 -4.82
C THR A 29 11.47 5.33 -4.56
N ALA A 30 12.61 4.66 -4.33
CA ALA A 30 12.62 3.27 -3.90
C ALA A 30 11.83 3.08 -2.59
N ASP A 31 11.29 1.89 -2.40
CA ASP A 31 10.63 1.54 -1.15
C ASP A 31 11.63 1.58 0.03
N PRO A 32 11.18 2.02 1.22
CA PRO A 32 12.04 2.12 2.39
C PRO A 32 12.50 0.76 2.92
N TYR A 33 11.80 -0.32 2.55
CA TYR A 33 12.12 -1.68 2.94
C TYR A 33 12.34 -2.54 1.70
N PRO A 34 13.38 -3.39 1.67
CA PRO A 34 13.58 -4.32 0.59
C PRO A 34 12.48 -5.38 0.58
N GLU A 35 12.08 -5.84 -0.61
CA GLU A 35 11.03 -6.87 -0.77
C GLU A 35 11.38 -8.17 -0.04
N SER A 36 12.67 -8.51 0.06
CA SER A 36 13.15 -9.70 0.78
C SER A 36 12.85 -9.68 2.28
N GLU A 37 12.59 -8.50 2.86
CA GLU A 37 12.27 -8.34 4.28
C GLU A 37 10.79 -8.05 4.51
N CYS A 38 9.98 -8.04 3.45
CA CYS A 38 8.56 -7.74 3.52
C CYS A 38 7.69 -8.97 3.27
N ILE A 39 6.46 -8.91 3.77
CA ILE A 39 5.38 -9.84 3.45
C ILE A 39 4.14 -9.05 3.09
N SER A 40 3.40 -9.53 2.09
CA SER A 40 2.11 -8.95 1.74
C SER A 40 1.05 -9.41 2.73
N VAL A 41 0.54 -8.50 3.57
CA VAL A 41 -0.52 -8.78 4.55
C VAL A 41 -1.86 -8.20 4.08
N PRO A 42 -2.96 -8.95 4.15
CA PRO A 42 -4.27 -8.44 3.81
C PRO A 42 -4.78 -7.46 4.87
N ILE A 43 -5.42 -6.38 4.42
CA ILE A 43 -6.18 -5.46 5.26
C ILE A 43 -7.66 -5.76 5.09
N TYR A 44 -8.32 -6.18 6.16
CA TYR A 44 -9.78 -6.35 6.21
C TYR A 44 -10.44 -5.14 6.86
N TYR A 45 -11.75 -4.97 6.63
CA TYR A 45 -12.51 -3.92 7.32
C TYR A 45 -12.62 -4.19 8.83
N ASN A 46 -12.92 -5.42 9.22
CA ASN A 46 -13.11 -5.89 10.59
C ASN A 46 -12.65 -7.36 10.76
N ALA A 47 -12.83 -7.91 11.96
CA ALA A 47 -12.39 -9.27 12.33
C ALA A 47 -13.11 -10.41 11.60
N ASP A 48 -14.23 -10.14 10.92
CA ASP A 48 -15.01 -11.17 10.20
C ASP A 48 -14.27 -11.65 8.93
N ARG A 49 -13.34 -10.84 8.40
CA ARG A 49 -12.50 -11.15 7.22
C ARG A 49 -13.27 -11.42 5.92
N ASP A 50 -14.49 -10.92 5.79
CA ASP A 50 -15.35 -11.14 4.61
C ASP A 50 -14.74 -10.66 3.28
N LYS A 51 -14.11 -9.47 3.28
CA LYS A 51 -13.56 -8.83 2.08
C LYS A 51 -12.25 -8.12 2.37
N THR A 52 -11.24 -8.41 1.56
CA THR A 52 -9.96 -7.68 1.58
C THR A 52 -10.16 -6.30 0.96
N VAL A 53 -9.73 -5.26 1.67
CA VAL A 53 -9.72 -3.88 1.17
C VAL A 53 -8.52 -3.67 0.24
N THR A 54 -7.34 -4.08 0.69
CA THR A 54 -6.08 -4.05 -0.06
C THR A 54 -5.05 -4.94 0.64
N CYS A 55 -3.85 -5.06 0.07
CA CYS A 55 -2.69 -5.66 0.72
C CYS A 55 -1.65 -4.59 1.04
N PHE A 56 -0.90 -4.81 2.12
CA PHE A 56 0.22 -3.96 2.53
C PHE A 56 1.51 -4.77 2.59
N ASN A 57 2.59 -4.25 2.01
CA ASN A 57 3.92 -4.84 2.14
C ASN A 57 4.51 -4.45 3.49
N MET A 58 4.37 -5.35 4.46
CA MET A 58 4.79 -5.12 5.84
C MET A 58 6.21 -5.64 6.06
N PRO A 59 7.15 -4.83 6.57
CA PRO A 59 8.44 -5.33 7.01
C PRO A 59 8.24 -6.32 8.17
N CYS A 60 8.81 -7.52 8.06
CA CYS A 60 8.52 -8.65 8.95
C CYS A 60 9.71 -9.11 9.80
N GLY A 61 10.90 -8.52 9.61
CA GLY A 61 12.10 -8.85 10.37
C GLY A 61 12.63 -10.27 10.10
N GLY A 62 12.25 -10.87 8.98
CA GLY A 62 12.54 -12.26 8.63
C GLY A 62 11.47 -13.25 9.10
N ASN A 63 11.73 -14.55 8.91
CA ASN A 63 10.81 -15.64 9.27
C ASN A 63 9.40 -15.48 8.67
N GLN A 64 9.36 -15.12 7.38
CA GLN A 64 8.15 -14.90 6.58
C GLN A 64 7.18 -16.09 6.66
N SER A 65 7.72 -17.31 6.67
CA SER A 65 6.93 -18.54 6.79
C SER A 65 6.07 -18.57 8.05
N ARG A 66 6.61 -18.12 9.19
CA ARG A 66 5.85 -18.03 10.44
C ARG A 66 4.73 -17.00 10.34
N TRP A 67 5.00 -15.82 9.79
CA TRP A 67 3.96 -14.79 9.59
C TRP A 67 2.82 -15.29 8.71
N THR A 68 3.14 -15.99 7.62
CA THR A 68 2.15 -16.63 6.74
C THR A 68 1.35 -17.70 7.48
N GLN A 69 2.02 -18.61 8.20
CA GLN A 69 1.37 -19.71 8.92
C GLN A 69 0.48 -19.23 10.07
N CYS A 70 0.87 -18.14 10.74
CA CYS A 70 0.04 -17.50 11.77
C CYS A 70 -1.17 -16.75 11.21
N GLY A 71 -1.29 -16.60 9.88
CA GLY A 71 -2.41 -15.90 9.26
C GLY A 71 -2.48 -14.42 9.62
N ALA A 72 -1.32 -13.75 9.63
CA ALA A 72 -1.20 -12.34 9.96
C ALA A 72 -2.04 -11.46 9.04
N ALA A 73 -2.78 -10.53 9.63
CA ALA A 73 -3.70 -9.64 8.94
C ALA A 73 -3.87 -8.33 9.71
N LEU A 74 -4.29 -7.26 9.02
CA LEU A 74 -4.60 -5.96 9.60
C LEU A 74 -6.10 -5.67 9.50
N PHE A 75 -6.61 -4.84 10.41
CA PHE A 75 -8.02 -4.46 10.48
C PHE A 75 -8.15 -2.93 10.55
N LEU A 76 -9.01 -2.35 9.71
CA LEU A 76 -9.25 -0.90 9.71
C LEU A 76 -10.09 -0.44 10.90
N LYS A 77 -11.03 -1.28 11.32
CA LYS A 77 -11.92 -1.01 12.44
C LYS A 77 -11.68 -2.06 13.54
N SER A 78 -11.40 -1.59 14.75
CA SER A 78 -11.53 -2.42 15.96
C SER A 78 -12.99 -2.78 16.17
N GLN A 79 -13.24 -3.93 16.80
CA GLN A 79 -14.59 -4.37 17.19
C GLN A 79 -15.29 -3.31 18.05
#